data_AF-A0A9J6FHD5-F1
#
_entry.id   AF-A0A9J6FHD5-F1
#
_cell.length_a   1.000
_cell.length_b   1.000
_cell.length_c   1.000
_cell.angle_alpha   90.00
_cell.angle_beta   90.00
_cell.angle_gamma   90.00
#
_symmetry.space_group_name_H-M   'P 1'
#
loop_
_entity.id
_entity.type
_entity.pdbx_description
1 polymer ?
#
loop_
_entity_poly.entity_id
_entity_poly.type
_entity_poly.pdbx_seq_one_letter_code
_entity_poly.pdbx_strand_id
1 'polypeptide(L)'
;MAEAEREPTRERGITWVGRQMYAGADPRDLAERVLPDGAAIPSHLDRLKTWKVVFSMMNKEQPFRRIKMAHANTSDDVVKVLPTCCGESSCSLALGFPKDFPTPPNPQTTFDIHFFRKDTRPFFKFAKEIYPGQFHPSTIYSFIKLLEDNKLLRNYTQNIDPLEETRGIRNVITCYGCGGSVTKADIVNQIIPLCAKCRPRRPRSKRDVAVMKPAFVFSGEDLSQDLYCEAVN
;
A
#
# COMPACT_ATOMS: atom_id res chain seq x y z
N MET A 1 4.06 -38.52 -23.25
CA MET A 1 2.95 -37.55 -23.14
C MET A 1 2.29 -37.72 -21.79
N ALA A 2 1.83 -36.61 -21.21
CA ALA A 2 0.90 -36.48 -20.08
C ALA A 2 1.42 -36.72 -18.66
N GLU A 3 1.94 -35.66 -18.02
CA GLU A 3 1.72 -35.42 -16.56
C GLU A 3 2.05 -33.98 -16.09
N ALA A 4 2.26 -33.02 -17.00
CA ALA A 4 2.75 -31.67 -16.65
C ALA A 4 1.67 -30.60 -16.40
N GLU A 5 0.38 -30.90 -16.52
CA GLU A 5 -0.67 -29.86 -16.54
C GLU A 5 -1.88 -30.18 -15.66
N ARG A 6 -1.67 -30.35 -14.35
CA ARG A 6 -2.75 -30.16 -13.37
C ARG A 6 -2.31 -29.20 -12.29
N GLU A 7 -3.04 -28.10 -12.17
CA GLU A 7 -2.90 -27.17 -11.06
C GLU A 7 -3.08 -27.89 -9.72
N PRO A 8 -2.26 -27.62 -8.69
CA PRO A 8 -2.29 -28.38 -7.45
C PRO A 8 -3.43 -27.91 -6.54
N THR A 9 -4.08 -28.85 -5.84
CA THR A 9 -4.85 -28.54 -4.64
C THR A 9 -3.92 -28.06 -3.50
N ARG A 10 -4.44 -27.21 -2.61
CA ARG A 10 -3.72 -26.41 -1.58
C ARG A 10 -2.63 -27.14 -0.79
N GLU A 11 -2.87 -28.36 -0.32
CA GLU A 11 -1.89 -29.18 0.44
C GLU A 11 -0.61 -29.48 -0.36
N ARG A 12 -0.64 -29.28 -1.68
CA ARG A 12 0.47 -29.53 -2.59
C ARG A 12 1.25 -28.26 -2.97
N GLY A 13 0.85 -27.06 -2.51
CA GLY A 13 1.45 -25.79 -2.92
C GLY A 13 2.97 -25.72 -2.66
N ILE A 14 3.40 -25.98 -1.41
CA ILE A 14 4.82 -26.02 -1.01
C ILE A 14 5.58 -27.08 -1.81
N THR A 15 5.04 -28.30 -1.84
CA THR A 15 5.69 -29.46 -2.48
C THR A 15 5.80 -29.27 -3.99
N TRP A 16 4.84 -28.60 -4.62
CA TRP A 16 4.83 -28.31 -6.04
C TRP A 16 5.80 -27.19 -6.40
N VAL A 17 5.81 -26.08 -5.64
CA VAL A 17 6.80 -24.99 -5.84
C VAL A 17 8.22 -25.54 -5.71
N GLY A 18 8.47 -26.39 -4.71
CA GLY A 18 9.76 -27.07 -4.54
C GLY A 18 10.18 -27.94 -5.74
N ARG A 19 9.23 -28.68 -6.35
CA ARG A 19 9.50 -29.44 -7.58
C ARG A 19 9.83 -28.55 -8.76
N GLN A 20 9.12 -27.43 -8.94
CA GLN A 20 9.40 -26.49 -10.02
C GLN A 20 10.77 -25.83 -9.85
N MET A 21 11.15 -25.50 -8.61
CA MET A 21 12.49 -24.99 -8.30
C MET A 21 13.58 -26.01 -8.64
N TYR A 22 13.40 -27.28 -8.27
CA TYR A 22 14.35 -28.35 -8.56
C TYR A 22 14.46 -28.66 -10.07
N ALA A 23 13.34 -28.57 -10.80
CA ALA A 23 13.29 -28.74 -12.26
C ALA A 23 13.91 -27.57 -13.04
N GLY A 24 14.35 -26.51 -12.34
CA GLY A 24 15.02 -25.37 -12.97
C GLY A 24 14.09 -24.35 -13.62
N ALA A 25 12.78 -24.42 -13.36
CA ALA A 25 11.79 -23.51 -13.94
C ALA A 25 12.09 -22.02 -13.67
N ASP A 26 11.63 -21.14 -14.55
CA ASP A 26 11.65 -19.70 -14.30
C ASP A 26 10.42 -19.31 -13.45
N PRO A 27 10.62 -18.71 -12.26
CA PRO A 27 9.50 -18.25 -11.45
C PRO A 27 8.67 -17.14 -12.13
N ARG A 28 9.20 -16.41 -13.12
CA ARG A 28 8.44 -15.38 -13.84
C ARG A 28 7.33 -15.98 -14.70
N ASP A 29 7.63 -17.05 -15.42
CA ASP A 29 6.64 -17.79 -16.24
C ASP A 29 5.52 -18.38 -15.37
N LEU A 30 5.86 -18.81 -14.15
CA LEU A 30 4.88 -19.32 -13.19
C LEU A 30 4.06 -18.20 -12.56
N ALA A 31 4.68 -17.04 -12.30
CA ALA A 31 3.98 -15.91 -11.72
C ALA A 31 2.86 -15.37 -12.62
N GLU A 32 3.05 -15.37 -13.95
CA GLU A 32 2.01 -14.97 -14.90
C GLU A 32 0.75 -15.83 -14.79
N ARG A 33 0.87 -17.07 -14.31
CA ARG A 33 -0.26 -18.00 -14.14
C ARG A 33 -0.92 -17.90 -12.77
N VAL A 34 -0.16 -17.53 -11.75
CA VAL A 34 -0.59 -17.57 -10.34
C VAL A 34 -1.04 -16.20 -9.84
N LEU A 35 -0.56 -15.11 -10.45
CA LEU A 35 -0.95 -13.76 -10.07
C LEU A 35 -2.35 -13.42 -10.60
N PRO A 36 -3.12 -12.60 -9.86
CA PRO A 36 -4.42 -12.13 -10.33
C PRO A 36 -4.29 -11.21 -11.54
N ASP A 37 -5.34 -11.14 -12.36
CA ASP A 37 -5.38 -10.36 -13.60
C ASP A 37 -4.91 -8.91 -13.40
N GLY A 38 -3.94 -8.49 -14.22
CA GLY A 38 -3.37 -7.14 -14.18
C GLY A 38 -2.20 -6.95 -13.20
N ALA A 39 -1.86 -7.95 -12.38
CA ALA A 39 -0.65 -7.91 -11.56
C ALA A 39 0.57 -8.43 -12.35
N ALA A 40 1.65 -7.65 -12.37
CA ALA A 40 2.91 -8.02 -13.00
C ALA A 40 4.05 -8.01 -12.00
N ILE A 41 5.02 -8.92 -12.14
CA ILE A 41 6.23 -8.89 -11.33
C ILE A 41 7.20 -7.84 -11.90
N PRO A 42 7.61 -6.83 -11.11
CA PRO A 42 8.63 -5.88 -11.53
C PRO A 42 9.89 -6.55 -12.11
N SER A 43 10.40 -6.03 -13.22
CA SER A 43 11.55 -6.60 -13.94
C SER A 43 12.85 -6.60 -13.14
N HIS A 44 12.95 -5.74 -12.11
CA HIS A 44 14.12 -5.61 -11.25
C HIS A 44 14.17 -6.64 -10.11
N LEU A 45 13.11 -7.42 -9.87
CA LEU A 45 13.09 -8.46 -8.85
C LEU A 45 14.01 -9.62 -9.24
N ASP A 46 14.88 -10.01 -8.30
CA ASP A 46 15.75 -11.17 -8.46
C ASP A 46 14.95 -12.49 -8.42
N ARG A 47 15.59 -13.57 -8.89
CA ARG A 47 14.95 -14.88 -9.04
C ARG A 47 14.42 -15.42 -7.71
N LEU A 48 15.13 -15.21 -6.60
CA LEU A 48 14.75 -15.70 -5.28
C LEU A 48 13.53 -14.96 -4.72
N LYS A 49 13.45 -13.63 -4.90
CA LYS A 49 12.29 -12.83 -4.51
C LYS A 49 11.08 -13.15 -5.37
N THR A 50 11.27 -13.40 -6.66
CA THR A 50 10.20 -13.87 -7.56
C THR A 50 9.62 -15.20 -7.06
N TRP A 51 10.48 -16.15 -6.66
CA TRP A 51 10.04 -17.39 -6.02
C TRP A 51 9.27 -17.16 -4.72
N LYS A 52 9.70 -16.21 -3.87
CA LYS A 52 8.94 -15.85 -2.65
C LYS A 52 7.54 -15.35 -2.97
N VAL A 53 7.36 -14.56 -4.04
CA VAL A 53 6.04 -14.10 -4.48
C VAL A 53 5.18 -15.28 -4.93
N VAL A 54 5.68 -16.15 -5.80
CA VAL A 54 4.96 -17.35 -6.27
C VAL A 54 4.59 -18.24 -5.09
N PHE A 55 5.52 -18.50 -4.19
CA PHE A 55 5.29 -19.28 -2.98
C PHE A 55 4.22 -18.64 -2.09
N SER A 56 4.27 -17.33 -1.87
CA SER A 56 3.28 -16.60 -1.09
C SER A 56 1.90 -16.68 -1.70
N MET A 57 1.75 -16.57 -3.02
CA MET A 57 0.45 -16.65 -3.67
C MET A 57 -0.12 -18.07 -3.62
N MET A 58 0.71 -19.09 -3.81
CA MET A 58 0.30 -20.51 -3.76
C MET A 58 -0.04 -20.98 -2.34
N ASN A 59 0.65 -20.45 -1.33
CA ASN A 59 0.46 -20.84 0.08
C ASN A 59 -0.35 -19.83 0.87
N LYS A 60 -0.87 -18.77 0.24
CA LYS A 60 -1.90 -17.95 0.87
C LYS A 60 -3.10 -18.85 1.10
N GLU A 61 -3.41 -19.07 2.36
CA GLU A 61 -4.77 -19.33 2.75
C GLU A 61 -5.58 -18.13 2.22
N GLN A 62 -6.21 -18.26 1.05
CA GLN A 62 -7.34 -17.40 0.72
C GLN A 62 -8.24 -17.40 1.95
N PRO A 63 -8.38 -16.26 2.63
CA PRO A 63 -9.34 -16.16 3.72
C PRO A 63 -10.69 -16.55 3.15
N PHE A 64 -11.53 -17.20 3.95
CA PHE A 64 -12.91 -17.49 3.55
C PHE A 64 -13.50 -16.22 2.94
N ARG A 65 -13.80 -16.27 1.63
CA ARG A 65 -14.37 -15.10 0.97
C ARG A 65 -15.68 -14.80 1.66
N ARG A 66 -15.87 -13.55 2.07
CA ARG A 66 -17.10 -13.12 2.73
C ARG A 66 -18.29 -13.50 1.85
N ILE A 67 -19.21 -14.29 2.39
CA ILE A 67 -20.47 -14.61 1.73
C ILE A 67 -21.37 -13.38 1.84
N LYS A 68 -21.95 -12.95 0.71
CA LYS A 68 -22.89 -11.83 0.68
C LYS A 68 -24.08 -12.14 1.61
N MET A 69 -24.43 -11.18 2.46
CA MET A 69 -25.63 -11.30 3.29
C MET A 69 -26.87 -11.27 2.41
N ALA A 70 -27.67 -12.34 2.46
CA ALA A 70 -28.84 -12.50 1.59
C ALA A 70 -29.93 -11.44 1.82
N HIS A 71 -30.00 -10.86 3.02
CA HIS A 71 -31.08 -9.96 3.46
C HIS A 71 -30.73 -8.46 3.40
N ALA A 72 -29.51 -8.08 3.00
CA ALA A 72 -29.10 -6.68 2.91
C ALA A 72 -28.66 -6.37 1.46
N ASN A 73 -29.53 -5.73 0.68
CA ASN A 73 -29.33 -5.55 -0.76
C ASN A 73 -29.63 -4.13 -1.26
N THR A 74 -30.24 -3.28 -0.44
CA THR A 74 -30.68 -1.94 -0.82
C THR A 74 -30.03 -0.86 0.06
N SER A 75 -30.09 0.40 -0.37
CA SER A 75 -29.69 1.55 0.45
C SER A 75 -30.50 1.65 1.75
N ASP A 76 -31.77 1.26 1.72
CA ASP A 76 -32.62 1.27 2.91
C ASP A 76 -32.17 0.21 3.93
N ASP A 77 -31.68 -0.94 3.44
CA ASP A 77 -31.09 -1.97 4.31
C ASP A 77 -29.80 -1.46 4.95
N VAL A 78 -28.99 -0.66 4.23
CA VAL A 78 -27.81 0.00 4.81
C VAL A 78 -28.21 0.90 5.96
N VAL A 79 -29.26 1.72 5.80
CA VAL A 79 -29.75 2.61 6.88
C VAL A 79 -30.24 1.82 8.10
N LYS A 80 -30.79 0.62 7.90
CA LYS A 80 -31.26 -0.25 9.00
C LYS A 80 -30.13 -1.01 9.69
N VAL A 81 -29.09 -1.40 8.95
CA VAL A 81 -27.95 -2.18 9.47
C VAL A 81 -26.90 -1.26 10.10
N LEU A 82 -26.71 -0.05 9.56
CA LEU A 82 -25.67 0.85 10.04
C LEU A 82 -25.77 1.15 11.55
N PRO A 83 -26.95 1.37 12.16
CA PRO A 83 -27.08 1.57 13.62
C PRO A 83 -26.70 0.37 14.47
N THR A 84 -26.82 -0.86 13.95
CA THR A 84 -26.56 -2.09 14.71
C THR A 84 -25.10 -2.54 14.62
N CYS A 85 -24.31 -1.97 13.71
CA CYS A 85 -22.90 -2.29 13.55
C CYS A 85 -21.99 -1.41 14.41
N CYS A 86 -21.09 -2.02 15.18
CA CYS A 86 -19.79 -1.45 15.51
C CYS A 86 -18.88 -1.70 14.31
N GLY A 87 -18.45 -0.66 13.60
CA GLY A 87 -17.87 -0.79 12.27
C GLY A 87 -16.40 -0.40 12.22
N GLU A 88 -15.65 -1.11 11.38
CA GLU A 88 -14.40 -0.62 10.81
C GLU A 88 -14.71 0.12 9.50
N SER A 89 -14.10 1.28 9.28
CA SER A 89 -14.15 1.98 8.00
C SER A 89 -12.84 1.74 7.27
N SER A 90 -12.91 1.47 5.96
CA SER A 90 -11.76 1.50 5.07
C SER A 90 -11.95 2.63 4.07
N CYS A 91 -11.09 3.64 4.13
CA CYS A 91 -11.11 4.75 3.20
C CYS A 91 -9.98 4.63 2.18
N SER A 92 -10.35 4.50 0.91
CA SER A 92 -9.46 4.61 -0.24
C SER A 92 -10.06 5.66 -1.17
N LEU A 93 -9.89 6.94 -0.83
CA LEU A 93 -10.30 8.02 -1.71
C LEU A 93 -9.18 8.24 -2.73
N ALA A 94 -9.44 7.93 -4.00
CA ALA A 94 -8.57 8.38 -5.07
C ALA A 94 -8.65 9.91 -5.14
N LEU A 95 -7.67 10.60 -4.57
CA LEU A 95 -7.45 12.02 -4.80
C LEU A 95 -7.34 12.22 -6.32
N GLY A 96 -8.15 13.12 -6.87
CA GLY A 96 -8.13 13.45 -8.29
C GLY A 96 -6.75 13.99 -8.68
N PHE A 97 -6.05 13.27 -9.55
CA PHE A 97 -4.72 13.64 -10.02
C PHE A 97 -4.79 14.91 -10.90
N PRO A 98 -3.95 15.93 -10.68
CA PRO A 98 -3.76 17.02 -11.62
C PRO A 98 -3.31 16.47 -12.98
N LYS A 99 -3.94 16.93 -14.07
CA LYS A 99 -3.68 16.43 -15.44
C LYS A 99 -2.35 16.88 -16.06
N ASP A 100 -1.63 17.79 -15.41
CA ASP A 100 -0.53 18.54 -16.01
C ASP A 100 0.85 18.14 -15.43
N PHE A 101 1.23 16.87 -15.55
CA PHE A 101 2.59 16.42 -15.31
C PHE A 101 3.08 15.47 -16.40
N PRO A 102 4.37 15.50 -16.81
CA PRO A 102 5.02 14.34 -17.41
C PRO A 102 4.96 13.22 -16.39
N THR A 103 3.90 12.43 -16.50
CA THR A 103 3.67 11.25 -15.70
C THR A 103 4.90 10.35 -15.83
N PRO A 104 5.50 9.86 -14.72
CA PRO A 104 6.17 8.57 -14.84
C PRO A 104 5.15 7.63 -15.49
N PRO A 105 5.56 6.77 -16.45
CA PRO A 105 4.62 6.01 -17.29
C PRO A 105 3.59 5.17 -16.50
N ASN A 106 3.81 4.98 -15.19
CA ASN A 106 2.85 4.48 -14.23
C ASN A 106 2.96 5.24 -12.88
N PRO A 107 1.86 5.81 -12.32
CA PRO A 107 1.83 6.45 -11.00
C PRO A 107 2.35 5.57 -9.85
N GLN A 108 2.24 4.24 -9.98
CA GLN A 108 2.77 3.29 -9.01
C GLN A 108 4.30 3.36 -8.88
N THR A 109 4.99 3.76 -9.94
CA THR A 109 6.46 3.89 -9.96
C THR A 109 6.96 4.96 -8.99
N THR A 110 6.15 5.99 -8.73
CA THR A 110 6.48 7.06 -7.77
C THR A 110 6.65 6.53 -6.35
N PHE A 111 5.99 5.41 -6.03
CA PHE A 111 6.02 4.74 -4.73
C PHE A 111 6.90 3.47 -4.74
N ASP A 112 7.75 3.27 -5.74
CA ASP A 112 8.71 2.16 -5.78
C ASP A 112 10.01 2.57 -5.06
N ILE A 113 10.46 1.76 -4.08
CA ILE A 113 11.65 2.09 -3.27
C ILE A 113 12.94 2.17 -4.11
N HIS A 114 13.04 1.37 -5.15
CA HIS A 114 14.19 1.37 -6.06
C HIS A 114 14.17 2.59 -6.97
N PHE A 115 13.00 3.03 -7.41
CA PHE A 115 12.85 4.28 -8.15
C PHE A 115 13.17 5.49 -7.27
N PHE A 116 12.65 5.55 -6.04
CA PHE A 116 12.93 6.63 -5.09
C PHE A 116 14.42 6.80 -4.81
N ARG A 117 15.16 5.69 -4.67
CA ARG A 117 16.62 5.72 -4.50
C ARG A 117 17.37 6.27 -5.72
N LYS A 118 16.81 6.17 -6.92
CA LYS A 118 17.39 6.73 -8.14
C LYS A 118 17.05 8.21 -8.29
N ASP A 119 15.79 8.57 -8.05
CA ASP A 119 15.29 9.94 -8.14
C ASP A 119 14.15 10.17 -7.15
N THR A 120 14.38 11.02 -6.15
CA THR A 120 13.40 11.37 -5.12
C THR A 120 12.46 12.49 -5.55
N ARG A 121 12.81 13.25 -6.60
CA ARG A 121 12.08 14.47 -7.00
C ARG A 121 10.62 14.20 -7.39
N PRO A 122 10.28 13.12 -8.14
CA PRO A 122 8.89 12.84 -8.49
C PRO A 122 7.99 12.62 -7.27
N PHE A 123 8.50 11.94 -6.24
CA PHE A 123 7.76 11.73 -5.00
C PHE A 123 7.51 13.04 -4.25
N PHE A 124 8.54 13.87 -4.00
CA PHE A 124 8.36 15.12 -3.25
C PHE A 124 7.50 16.15 -3.98
N LYS A 125 7.52 16.12 -5.31
CA LYS A 125 6.62 16.91 -6.13
C LYS A 125 5.17 16.48 -5.95
N PHE A 126 4.92 15.18 -6.10
CA PHE A 126 3.61 14.58 -5.86
C PHE A 126 3.11 14.87 -4.43
N ALA A 127 3.98 14.72 -3.43
CA ALA A 127 3.65 14.95 -2.03
C ALA A 127 3.13 16.37 -1.75
N LYS A 128 3.60 17.39 -2.49
CA LYS A 128 3.08 18.76 -2.38
C LYS A 128 1.69 18.89 -2.95
N GLU A 129 1.42 18.23 -4.07
CA GLU A 129 0.10 18.28 -4.72
C GLU A 129 -0.96 17.71 -3.79
N ILE A 130 -0.67 16.61 -3.07
CA ILE A 130 -1.61 15.99 -2.13
C ILE A 130 -1.64 16.63 -0.73
N TYR A 131 -0.80 17.64 -0.47
CA TYR A 131 -0.69 18.21 0.87
C TYR A 131 -1.90 19.09 1.24
N PRO A 132 -2.43 19.02 2.47
CA PRO A 132 -3.61 19.77 2.89
C PRO A 132 -3.46 21.28 2.72
N GLY A 133 -4.52 21.90 2.21
CA GLY A 133 -4.56 23.32 1.82
C GLY A 133 -4.88 23.52 0.34
N GLN A 134 -4.76 22.48 -0.49
CA GLN A 134 -5.15 22.51 -1.91
C GLN A 134 -6.50 21.82 -2.21
N PHE A 135 -7.04 21.04 -1.28
CA PHE A 135 -8.32 20.35 -1.43
C PHE A 135 -9.23 20.57 -0.24
N HIS A 136 -10.53 20.67 -0.52
CA HIS A 136 -11.56 20.63 0.51
C HIS A 136 -11.81 19.17 0.87
N PRO A 137 -11.65 18.78 2.15
CA PRO A 137 -11.88 17.39 2.54
C PRO A 137 -13.35 17.05 2.29
N SER A 138 -13.58 15.95 1.58
CA SER A 138 -14.92 15.46 1.25
C SER A 138 -15.80 15.33 2.50
N THR A 139 -17.12 15.43 2.31
CA THR A 139 -18.12 15.22 3.38
C THR A 139 -17.95 13.86 4.08
N ILE A 140 -17.28 12.90 3.44
CA ILE A 140 -16.95 11.61 4.05
C ILE A 140 -16.12 11.76 5.33
N TYR A 141 -15.18 12.70 5.41
CA TYR A 141 -14.36 12.87 6.62
C TYR A 141 -15.21 13.36 7.80
N SER A 142 -16.20 14.22 7.53
CA SER A 142 -17.19 14.63 8.54
C SER A 142 -18.06 13.45 8.98
N PHE A 143 -18.44 12.58 8.05
CA PHE A 143 -19.21 11.36 8.36
C PHE A 143 -18.40 10.37 9.21
N ILE A 144 -17.13 10.13 8.87
CA ILE A 144 -16.24 9.26 9.67
C ILE A 144 -16.04 9.85 11.06
N LYS A 145 -15.86 11.17 11.18
CA LYS A 145 -15.76 11.83 12.49
C LYS A 145 -17.03 11.62 13.33
N LEU A 146 -18.21 11.77 12.72
CA LEU A 146 -19.47 11.46 13.39
C LEU A 146 -19.56 9.99 13.80
N LEU A 147 -19.09 9.06 12.97
CA LEU A 147 -19.02 7.64 13.35
C LEU A 147 -18.06 7.43 14.51
N GLU A 148 -16.91 8.10 14.54
CA GLU A 148 -15.94 8.02 15.64
C GLU A 148 -16.51 8.41 16.98
N ASP A 149 -17.27 9.50 17.01
CA ASP A 149 -17.86 9.99 18.25
C ASP A 149 -18.97 9.06 18.78
N ASN A 150 -19.37 8.02 18.03
CA ASN A 150 -20.48 7.13 18.39
C ASN A 150 -20.11 5.64 18.44
N LYS A 151 -19.57 5.07 17.35
CA LYS A 151 -19.51 3.61 17.12
C LYS A 151 -18.36 3.10 16.23
N LEU A 152 -17.48 3.98 15.76
CA LEU A 152 -16.35 3.58 14.93
C LEU A 152 -15.31 2.88 15.82
N LEU A 153 -15.10 1.60 15.54
CA LEU A 153 -14.02 0.86 16.20
C LEU A 153 -12.67 1.33 15.65
N ARG A 154 -12.56 1.41 14.32
CA ARG A 154 -11.34 1.83 13.65
C ARG A 154 -11.58 2.34 12.23
N ASN A 155 -10.75 3.27 11.76
CA ASN A 155 -10.63 3.66 10.36
C ASN A 155 -9.26 3.23 9.81
N TYR A 156 -9.23 2.23 8.94
CA TYR A 156 -8.04 1.86 8.19
C TYR A 156 -7.98 2.72 6.93
N THR A 157 -6.95 3.54 6.81
CA THR A 157 -6.79 4.41 5.65
C THR A 157 -5.60 3.97 4.81
N GLN A 158 -5.85 3.83 3.51
CA GLN A 158 -4.80 3.69 2.50
C GLN A 158 -4.31 5.05 2.00
N ASN A 159 -5.00 6.12 2.39
CA ASN A 159 -4.62 7.47 2.03
C ASN A 159 -3.30 7.83 2.75
N ILE A 160 -2.50 8.64 2.07
CA ILE A 160 -1.23 9.16 2.59
C ILE A 160 -1.30 10.68 2.84
N ASP A 161 -2.44 11.29 2.53
CA ASP A 161 -2.76 12.63 2.98
C ASP A 161 -3.12 12.61 4.48
N PRO A 162 -2.88 13.70 5.22
CA PRO A 162 -3.17 13.75 6.65
C PRO A 162 -4.59 14.30 6.92
N LEU A 163 -5.56 14.12 6.01
CA LEU A 163 -6.87 14.75 6.14
C LEU A 163 -7.65 14.25 7.37
N GLU A 164 -7.50 12.97 7.73
CA GLU A 164 -8.08 12.41 8.95
C GLU A 164 -7.60 13.14 10.20
N GLU A 165 -6.29 13.41 10.30
CA GLU A 165 -5.68 14.15 11.41
C GLU A 165 -6.17 15.60 11.43
N THR A 166 -6.24 16.26 10.27
CA THR A 166 -6.74 17.66 10.19
C THR A 166 -8.21 17.79 10.61
N ARG A 167 -8.99 16.70 10.52
CA ARG A 167 -10.39 16.64 10.97
C ARG A 167 -10.54 16.10 12.39
N GLY A 168 -9.43 15.83 13.08
CA GLY A 168 -9.42 15.37 14.46
C GLY A 168 -9.96 13.95 14.64
N ILE A 169 -9.88 13.11 13.60
CA ILE A 169 -10.19 11.68 13.67
C ILE A 169 -8.98 10.98 14.29
N ARG A 170 -9.19 10.24 15.38
CA ARG A 170 -8.15 9.65 16.24
C ARG A 170 -8.02 8.13 16.09
N ASN A 171 -9.13 7.43 15.84
CA ASN A 171 -9.19 5.98 15.71
C ASN A 171 -8.76 5.58 14.28
N VAL A 172 -7.55 5.98 13.87
CA VAL A 172 -7.05 5.81 12.50
C VAL A 172 -5.80 4.93 12.50
N ILE A 173 -5.75 3.97 11.59
CA ILE A 173 -4.53 3.23 11.24
C ILE A 173 -4.19 3.56 9.79
N THR A 174 -3.00 4.12 9.57
CA THR A 174 -2.48 4.35 8.22
C THR A 174 -1.78 3.08 7.73
N CYS A 175 -2.35 2.41 6.73
CA CYS A 175 -1.84 1.14 6.23
C CYS A 175 -0.43 1.24 5.64
N TYR A 176 -0.04 2.45 5.21
CA TYR A 176 1.30 2.74 4.70
C TYR A 176 2.19 3.44 5.74
N GLY A 177 1.77 3.70 6.98
CA GLY A 177 2.58 4.39 7.99
C GLY A 177 2.40 5.92 8.04
N CYS A 178 2.98 6.59 9.04
CA CYS A 178 2.84 8.03 9.28
C CYS A 178 4.17 8.77 9.05
N GLY A 179 4.13 9.89 8.31
CA GLY A 179 5.31 10.59 7.77
C GLY A 179 6.25 11.30 8.76
N GLY A 180 6.52 10.76 9.96
CA GLY A 180 7.17 11.45 11.08
C GLY A 180 8.63 11.94 10.90
N SER A 181 9.24 11.74 9.74
CA SER A 181 10.60 12.19 9.44
C SER A 181 10.64 13.42 8.51
N VAL A 182 9.61 13.66 7.71
CA VAL A 182 9.57 14.76 6.74
C VAL A 182 8.54 15.78 7.20
N THR A 183 8.91 17.05 7.32
CA THR A 183 7.98 18.05 7.84
C THR A 183 7.02 18.56 6.76
N LYS A 184 5.87 19.08 7.22
CA LYS A 184 4.94 19.85 6.38
C LYS A 184 5.66 20.93 5.57
N ALA A 185 6.52 21.69 6.23
CA ALA A 185 7.22 22.81 5.64
C ALA A 185 8.15 22.35 4.51
N ASP A 186 8.81 21.20 4.66
CA ASP A 186 9.68 20.63 3.63
C ASP A 186 8.88 20.31 2.36
N ILE A 187 7.75 19.62 2.50
CA ILE A 187 6.91 19.19 1.38
C ILE A 187 6.33 20.41 0.63
N VAL A 188 5.72 21.35 1.36
CA VAL A 188 5.08 22.55 0.80
C VAL A 188 6.09 23.43 0.06
N ASN A 189 7.28 23.62 0.64
CA ASN A 189 8.33 24.45 0.06
C ASN A 189 9.19 23.71 -0.98
N GLN A 190 8.87 22.45 -1.30
CA GLN A 190 9.65 21.61 -2.22
C GLN A 190 11.12 21.46 -1.81
N ILE A 191 11.35 21.40 -0.51
CA ILE A 191 12.66 21.12 0.07
C ILE A 191 12.74 19.61 0.25
N ILE A 192 13.78 18.98 -0.30
CA ILE A 192 14.06 17.56 -0.09
C ILE A 192 14.92 17.45 1.18
N PRO A 193 14.36 16.98 2.32
CA PRO A 193 15.08 16.97 3.58
C PRO A 193 16.25 15.97 3.53
N LEU A 194 17.37 16.39 4.10
CA LEU A 194 18.57 15.56 4.23
C LEU A 194 18.71 15.06 5.67
N CYS A 195 19.15 13.82 5.82
CA CYS A 195 19.40 13.23 7.13
C CYS A 195 20.65 13.84 7.75
N ALA A 196 20.49 14.56 8.86
CA ALA A 196 21.59 15.17 9.60
C ALA A 196 22.59 14.15 10.17
N LYS A 197 22.14 12.92 10.48
CA LYS A 197 22.97 11.84 11.04
C LYS A 197 23.79 11.11 9.98
N CYS A 198 23.18 10.87 8.81
CA CYS A 198 23.77 10.04 7.76
C CYS A 198 24.55 10.86 6.72
N ARG A 199 24.53 12.20 6.81
CA ARG A 199 25.26 13.06 5.88
C ARG A 199 26.77 12.84 6.05
N PRO A 200 27.50 12.40 5.01
CA PRO A 200 28.95 12.30 5.10
C PRO A 200 29.55 13.71 5.19
N ARG A 201 30.56 13.87 6.06
CA ARG A 201 31.29 15.14 6.23
C ARG A 201 31.91 15.66 4.92
N ARG A 202 32.18 14.77 3.96
CA ARG A 202 32.62 15.08 2.59
C ARG A 202 31.90 14.13 1.60
N PRO A 203 30.89 14.59 0.85
CA PRO A 203 30.30 13.80 -0.21
C PRO A 203 31.32 13.62 -1.35
N ARG A 204 31.55 12.37 -1.78
CA ARG A 204 32.45 12.03 -2.90
C ARG A 204 31.71 12.09 -4.24
N SER A 205 30.37 12.05 -4.22
CA SER A 205 29.52 12.18 -5.40
C SER A 205 28.15 12.79 -5.07
N LYS A 206 27.39 13.20 -6.11
CA LYS A 206 25.97 13.59 -5.99
C LYS A 206 25.06 12.45 -5.48
N ARG A 207 25.54 11.20 -5.38
CA ARG A 207 24.79 10.06 -4.84
C ARG A 207 25.01 9.84 -3.34
N ASP A 208 25.92 10.61 -2.72
CA ASP A 208 26.26 10.48 -1.30
C ASP A 208 25.40 11.39 -0.39
N VAL A 209 24.26 11.85 -0.90
CA VAL A 209 23.28 12.60 -0.13
C VAL A 209 22.29 11.65 0.51
N ALA A 210 22.31 11.59 1.84
CA ALA A 210 21.32 10.85 2.61
C ALA A 210 20.01 11.67 2.65
N VAL A 211 19.05 11.34 1.78
CA VAL A 211 17.71 11.93 1.76
C VAL A 211 16.84 11.27 2.83
N MET A 212 16.01 12.05 3.52
CA MET A 212 15.01 11.51 4.43
C MET A 212 13.79 11.02 3.66
N LYS A 213 13.47 9.74 3.80
CA LYS A 213 12.25 9.13 3.28
C LYS A 213 11.14 9.32 4.31
N PRO A 214 9.93 9.80 3.94
CA PRO A 214 8.80 9.75 4.85
C PRO A 214 8.51 8.30 5.24
N ALA A 215 7.94 8.08 6.42
CA ALA A 215 7.56 6.75 6.89
C ALA A 215 6.27 6.24 6.21
N PHE A 216 6.22 6.34 4.87
CA PHE A 216 5.29 5.63 4.02
C PHE A 216 5.91 4.32 3.51
N VAL A 217 5.17 3.23 3.48
CA VAL A 217 5.60 1.95 2.92
C VAL A 217 5.56 2.05 1.39
N PHE A 218 6.72 1.90 0.76
CA PHE A 218 6.86 1.89 -0.69
C PHE A 218 6.73 0.45 -1.22
N SER A 219 6.34 0.29 -2.47
CA SER A 219 6.40 -1.01 -3.16
C SER A 219 7.82 -1.57 -3.06
N GLY A 220 7.92 -2.81 -2.55
CA GLY A 220 9.21 -3.47 -2.26
C GLY A 220 9.69 -3.34 -0.81
N GLU A 221 8.96 -2.62 0.06
CA GLU A 221 9.14 -2.60 1.51
C GLU A 221 8.07 -3.45 2.22
N ASP A 222 8.40 -3.95 3.41
CA ASP A 222 7.46 -4.70 4.25
C ASP A 222 6.47 -3.75 4.94
N LEU A 223 5.23 -4.20 5.16
CA LEU A 223 4.24 -3.47 5.96
C LEU A 223 4.68 -3.39 7.43
N SER A 224 4.32 -2.31 8.13
CA SER A 224 4.68 -2.16 9.55
C SER A 224 4.03 -3.25 10.40
N GLN A 225 4.72 -3.67 11.47
CA GLN A 225 4.21 -4.69 12.40
C GLN A 225 2.95 -4.24 13.15
N ASP A 226 2.77 -2.92 13.34
CA ASP A 226 1.62 -2.34 14.02
C ASP A 226 0.30 -2.69 13.30
N LEU A 227 0.32 -2.76 11.96
CA LEU A 227 -0.84 -3.20 11.17
C LEU A 227 -1.26 -4.64 11.50
N TYR A 228 -0.28 -5.51 11.77
CA TYR A 228 -0.53 -6.93 12.04
C TYR A 228 -0.95 -7.19 13.50
N CYS A 229 -0.48 -6.38 14.45
CA CYS A 229 -0.79 -6.57 15.86
C CYS A 229 -2.22 -6.13 16.22
N GLU A 230 -2.78 -5.16 15.48
CA GLU A 230 -4.13 -4.67 15.73
C GLU A 230 -5.22 -5.43 14.96
N ALA A 231 -4.88 -6.10 13.86
CA ALA A 231 -5.83 -6.94 13.10
C ALA A 231 -6.17 -8.29 13.77
N VAL A 232 -5.55 -8.61 14.91
CA VAL A 232 -5.64 -9.92 15.60
C VAL A 232 -6.31 -9.80 16.99
N ASN A 233 -6.58 -8.58 17.48
CA ASN A 233 -7.31 -8.33 18.74
C ASN A 233 -8.74 -7.86 18.48
#